data_AF-A0A1I4DHH7-F1
#
_entry.id   AF-A0A1I4DHH7-F1
#
_cell.length_a   1.000
_cell.length_b   1.000
_cell.length_c   1.000
_cell.angle_alpha   90.00
_cell.angle_beta   90.00
_cell.angle_gamma   90.00
#
_symmetry.space_group_name_H-M   'P 1'
#
loop_
_entity.id
_entity.type
_entity.pdbx_description
1 polymer ?
#
loop_
_entity_poly.entity_id
_entity_poly.type
_entity_poly.pdbx_seq_one_letter_code
_entity_poly.pdbx_strand_id
1 'polypeptide(L)'
;RWNIELFFKWIKQHLRLRRFLGRSERAVKIQILTALVAYLLVALAHRASTSATTLWLFLAELRAGLFQRPVSAVPGRRRDRRRKTVHPGEPWQPGLFA
;
A
#
# COMPACT_ATOMS: atom_id res chain seq x y z
N ARG A 1 -4.02 32.40 10.52
CA ARG A 1 -5.47 32.10 10.40
C ARG A 1 -5.84 31.59 9.00
N TRP A 2 -5.50 32.32 7.93
CA TRP A 2 -5.79 31.95 6.54
C TRP A 2 -5.23 30.58 6.08
N ASN A 3 -3.99 30.24 6.44
CA ASN A 3 -3.38 28.97 6.04
C ASN A 3 -4.15 27.75 6.56
N ILE A 4 -4.73 27.86 7.76
CA ILE A 4 -5.53 26.78 8.36
C ILE A 4 -6.86 26.62 7.61
N GLU A 5 -7.49 27.72 7.21
CA GLU A 5 -8.73 27.70 6.42
C GLU A 5 -8.50 27.11 5.02
N LEU A 6 -7.43 27.51 4.33
CA LEU A 6 -7.00 26.94 3.05
C LEU A 6 -6.72 25.43 3.19
N PHE A 7 -6.05 25.02 4.25
CA PHE A 7 -5.78 23.62 4.54
C PHE A 7 -7.06 22.81 4.70
N PHE A 8 -8.01 23.27 5.52
CA PHE A 8 -9.29 22.59 5.68
C PHE A 8 -10.15 22.64 4.40
N LYS A 9 -10.05 23.71 3.59
CA LYS A 9 -10.67 23.79 2.28
C LYS A 9 -10.11 22.72 1.34
N TRP A 10 -8.79 22.56 1.31
CA TRP A 10 -8.10 21.55 0.51
C TRP A 10 -8.53 20.13 0.92
N ILE A 11 -8.48 19.81 2.23
CA ILE A 11 -8.90 18.50 2.75
C ILE A 11 -10.32 18.16 2.32
N LYS A 12 -11.27 19.09 2.54
CA LYS A 12 -12.68 18.86 2.21
C LYS A 12 -12.89 18.64 0.72
N GLN A 13 -12.16 19.35 -0.13
CA GLN A 13 -12.25 19.22 -1.58
C GLN A 13 -11.62 17.91 -2.10
N HIS A 14 -10.51 17.47 -1.52
CA HIS A 14 -9.64 16.46 -2.13
C HIS A 14 -9.82 15.07 -1.53
N LEU A 15 -10.08 14.96 -0.21
CA LEU A 15 -10.26 13.67 0.46
C LEU A 15 -11.70 13.12 0.42
N ARG A 16 -12.65 13.80 -0.23
CA ARG A 16 -14.07 13.40 -0.31
C ARG A 16 -14.65 12.88 1.02
N LEU A 17 -14.48 13.64 2.11
CA LEU A 17 -15.21 13.42 3.37
C LEU A 17 -16.70 13.83 3.21
N ARG A 18 -17.41 13.25 2.24
CA ARG A 18 -18.76 13.71 1.86
C ARG A 18 -19.84 13.33 2.87
N ARG A 19 -19.62 12.31 3.70
CA ARG A 19 -20.61 11.87 4.69
C ARG A 19 -19.91 11.42 5.96
N PHE A 20 -20.40 11.90 7.09
CA PHE A 20 -20.01 11.35 8.38
C PHE A 20 -20.57 9.93 8.49
N LEU A 21 -19.71 8.96 8.79
CA LEU A 21 -20.11 7.56 9.02
C LEU A 21 -20.92 7.37 10.31
N GLY A 22 -20.97 8.38 11.17
CA GLY A 22 -21.76 8.41 12.39
C GLY A 22 -21.83 9.82 12.95
N ARG A 23 -22.92 10.15 13.67
CA ARG A 23 -23.14 11.46 14.31
C ARG A 23 -22.61 11.54 15.75
N SER A 24 -21.98 10.47 16.26
CA SER A 24 -21.39 10.48 17.59
C SER A 24 -20.09 11.29 17.61
N GLU A 25 -19.81 11.94 18.73
CA GLU A 25 -18.60 12.75 18.91
C GLU A 25 -17.32 11.96 18.61
N ARG A 26 -17.26 10.69 19.05
CA ARG A 26 -16.13 9.79 18.77
C ARG A 26 -15.98 9.51 17.27
N ALA A 27 -17.08 9.27 16.56
CA ALA A 27 -17.05 9.01 15.13
C ALA A 27 -16.54 10.23 14.34
N VAL A 28 -16.94 11.43 14.76
CA VAL A 28 -16.45 12.69 14.17
C VAL A 28 -14.95 12.86 14.45
N LYS A 29 -14.51 12.66 15.69
CA LYS A 29 -13.08 12.75 16.07
C LYS A 29 -12.22 11.79 15.24
N ILE A 30 -12.63 10.52 15.13
CA ILE A 30 -11.91 9.52 14.34
C ILE A 30 -11.84 9.94 12.87
N GLN A 31 -12.94 10.42 12.27
CA GLN A 31 -12.92 10.85 10.87
C GLN A 31 -11.98 12.01 10.60
N ILE A 32 -11.94 13.00 11.51
CA ILE A 32 -11.01 14.13 11.41
C ILE A 32 -9.56 13.61 11.52
N LEU A 33 -9.26 12.77 12.51
CA LEU A 33 -7.93 12.18 12.68
C LEU A 33 -7.52 11.38 11.44
N THR A 34 -8.39 10.54 10.90
CA THR A 34 -8.13 9.77 9.68
C THR A 34 -7.85 10.68 8.48
N ALA A 35 -8.58 11.79 8.33
CA ALA A 35 -8.34 12.76 7.25
C ALA A 35 -6.96 13.44 7.38
N LEU A 36 -6.57 13.77 8.62
CA LEU A 36 -5.24 14.32 8.89
C LEU A 36 -4.15 13.30 8.59
N VAL A 37 -4.28 12.06 9.05
CA VAL A 37 -3.31 10.99 8.77
C VAL A 37 -3.19 10.76 7.25
N ALA A 38 -4.31 10.68 6.53
CA ALA A 38 -4.29 10.52 5.07
C ALA A 38 -3.59 11.69 4.36
N TYR A 39 -3.81 12.93 4.79
CA TYR A 39 -3.08 14.08 4.27
C TYR A 39 -1.57 13.97 4.52
N LEU A 40 -1.16 13.61 5.74
CA LEU A 40 0.25 13.44 6.08
C LEU A 40 0.91 12.37 5.22
N LEU A 41 0.24 11.24 5.00
CA LEU A 41 0.75 10.17 4.14
C LEU A 41 0.97 10.64 2.71
N VAL A 42 0.00 11.37 2.14
CA VAL A 42 0.11 11.91 0.78
C VAL A 42 1.23 12.94 0.70
N ALA A 43 1.36 13.83 1.69
CA ALA A 43 2.42 14.83 1.74
C ALA A 43 3.81 14.20 1.90
N LEU A 44 3.93 13.16 2.72
CA LEU A 44 5.19 12.43 2.90
C LEU A 44 5.56 11.66 1.64
N ALA A 45 4.61 10.97 1.01
CA ALA A 45 4.82 10.26 -0.24
C ALA A 45 5.19 11.21 -1.38
N HIS A 46 4.55 12.39 -1.44
CA HIS A 46 4.88 13.44 -2.42
C HIS A 46 6.30 13.95 -2.20
N ARG A 47 6.70 14.20 -0.95
CA ARG A 47 8.08 14.58 -0.60
C ARG A 47 9.12 13.52 -0.92
N ALA A 48 8.76 12.24 -0.76
CA ALA A 48 9.63 11.12 -1.10
C ALA A 48 9.70 10.87 -2.62
N SER A 49 8.72 11.35 -3.39
CA SER A 49 8.73 11.29 -4.83
C SER A 49 9.58 12.42 -5.43
N THR A 50 10.34 12.12 -6.49
CA THR A 50 11.11 13.14 -7.25
C THR A 50 10.21 13.94 -8.21
N SER A 51 8.89 13.82 -8.08
CA SER A 51 7.94 14.42 -9.01
C SER A 51 7.77 15.92 -8.74
N ALA A 52 7.95 16.76 -9.76
CA ALA A 52 7.69 18.20 -9.72
C ALA A 52 6.18 18.56 -9.78
N THR A 53 5.30 17.57 -9.56
CA THR A 53 3.86 17.73 -9.64
C THR A 53 3.29 18.41 -8.39
N THR A 54 2.12 19.02 -8.51
CA THR A 54 1.43 19.58 -7.34
C THR A 54 0.89 18.44 -6.47
N LEU A 55 0.73 18.68 -5.16
CA LEU A 55 0.19 17.69 -4.21
C LEU A 55 -1.16 17.11 -4.66
N TRP A 56 -1.99 17.93 -5.31
CA TRP A 56 -3.27 17.47 -5.88
C TRP A 56 -3.08 16.51 -7.05
N LEU A 57 -2.19 16.85 -8.00
CA LEU A 57 -1.95 16.00 -9.16
C LEU A 57 -1.31 14.69 -8.73
N PHE A 58 -0.37 14.73 -7.79
CA PHE A 58 0.18 13.54 -7.16
C PHE A 58 -0.90 12.67 -6.49
N LEU A 59 -1.83 13.27 -5.74
CA LEU A 59 -2.96 12.54 -5.16
C LEU A 59 -3.88 11.95 -6.25
N ALA A 60 -4.09 12.66 -7.36
CA ALA A 60 -4.89 12.17 -8.49
C ALA A 60 -4.21 10.98 -9.20
N GLU A 61 -2.90 11.07 -9.42
CA GLU A 61 -2.07 9.98 -9.94
C GLU A 61 -2.09 8.77 -9.01
N LEU A 62 -1.86 8.98 -7.70
CA LEU A 62 -1.99 7.93 -6.69
C LEU A 62 -3.37 7.28 -6.76
N ARG A 63 -4.44 8.08 -6.81
CA ARG A 63 -5.81 7.56 -6.90
C ARG A 63 -6.05 6.72 -8.16
N ALA A 64 -5.46 7.10 -9.29
CA ALA A 64 -5.53 6.34 -10.54
C ALA A 64 -4.64 5.08 -10.51
N GLY A 65 -3.52 5.14 -9.78
CA GLY A 65 -2.51 4.09 -9.69
C GLY A 65 -2.70 3.08 -8.56
N LEU A 66 -3.51 3.38 -7.53
CA LEU A 66 -3.64 2.56 -6.31
C LEU A 66 -4.09 1.11 -6.56
N PHE A 67 -4.80 0.87 -7.66
CA PHE A 67 -5.27 -0.46 -8.05
C PHE A 67 -4.52 -1.04 -9.25
N GLN A 68 -3.47 -0.36 -9.72
CA GLN A 68 -2.58 -0.92 -10.72
C GLN A 68 -1.76 -2.01 -10.03
N ARG A 69 -2.10 -3.26 -10.34
CA ARG A 69 -1.36 -4.43 -9.86
C ARG A 69 0.08 -4.31 -10.41
N PRO A 70 1.12 -4.29 -9.57
CA PRO A 70 2.48 -4.36 -10.08
C PRO A 70 2.61 -5.70 -10.81
N VAL A 71 2.81 -5.65 -12.13
CA VAL A 71 2.72 -6.82 -13.01
C VAL A 71 3.76 -7.90 -12.68
N SER A 72 4.72 -7.60 -11.78
CA SER A 72 5.88 -8.46 -11.51
C SER A 72 6.42 -8.39 -10.07
N ALA A 73 5.58 -8.40 -9.03
CA ALA A 73 6.07 -8.33 -7.65
C ALA A 73 6.07 -9.66 -6.87
N VAL A 74 6.10 -10.83 -7.53
CA VAL A 74 6.64 -12.10 -6.95
C VAL A 74 7.00 -13.07 -8.10
N PRO A 75 8.26 -13.18 -8.56
CA PRO A 75 8.73 -14.48 -9.04
C PRO A 75 8.68 -15.38 -7.81
N GLY A 76 7.82 -16.42 -7.85
CA GLY A 76 7.64 -17.34 -6.75
C GLY A 76 8.98 -17.70 -6.15
N ARG A 77 9.12 -17.56 -4.82
CA ARG A 77 10.21 -18.22 -4.11
C ARG A 77 10.00 -19.72 -4.36
N ARG A 78 10.56 -20.24 -5.46
CA ARG A 78 10.84 -21.65 -5.65
C ARG A 78 11.69 -22.01 -4.45
N ARG A 79 11.04 -22.61 -3.46
CA ARG A 79 11.72 -23.38 -2.43
C ARG A 79 12.52 -24.43 -3.18
N ASP A 80 13.79 -24.13 -3.44
CA ASP A 80 14.75 -25.11 -3.90
C ASP A 80 15.12 -26.01 -2.71
N ARG A 81 14.10 -26.71 -2.22
CA ARG A 81 14.14 -27.67 -1.12
C ARG A 81 13.89 -29.06 -1.67
N ARG A 82 14.63 -29.47 -2.71
CA ARG A 82 14.80 -30.89 -3.01
C ARG A 82 16.02 -31.17 -3.88
N ARG A 83 17.14 -31.43 -3.21
CA ARG A 83 18.24 -32.37 -3.54
C ARG A 83 19.61 -31.76 -3.21
N LYS A 84 19.91 -31.69 -1.91
CA LYS A 84 21.25 -32.06 -1.45
C LYS A 84 21.09 -33.36 -0.66
N THR A 85 22.03 -34.29 -0.87
CA THR A 85 22.11 -35.69 -0.42
C THR A 85 21.54 -36.73 -1.40
N VAL A 86 22.25 -36.96 -2.50
CA VAL A 86 22.47 -38.33 -3.00
C VAL A 86 23.98 -38.48 -3.10
N HIS A 87 24.53 -39.36 -2.27
CA HIS A 87 25.95 -39.70 -2.24
C HIS A 87 26.37 -40.37 -3.56
N PRO A 88 27.60 -40.16 -4.05
CA PRO A 88 28.11 -40.89 -5.21
C PRO A 88 28.58 -42.27 -4.72
N GLY A 89 27.81 -43.34 -4.98
CA GLY A 89 28.32 -44.71 -4.75
C GLY A 89 27.34 -45.84 -4.46
N GLU A 90 26.04 -45.61 -4.29
CA GLU A 90 25.09 -46.71 -4.00
C GLU A 90 24.38 -47.21 -5.28
N PRO A 91 24.55 -48.47 -5.69
CA PRO A 91 23.76 -49.06 -6.78
C PRO A 91 22.33 -49.35 -6.30
N TRP A 92 21.36 -48.96 -7.12
CA TRP A 92 19.94 -49.21 -6.94
C TRP A 92 19.64 -50.69 -6.70
N GLN A 93 18.97 -51.03 -5.59
CA GLN A 93 18.32 -52.33 -5.42
C GLN A 93 16.79 -52.18 -5.59
N PRO A 94 16.18 -52.77 -6.63
CA PRO A 94 14.74 -52.88 -6.74
C PRO A 94 14.29 -54.26 -6.24
N GLY A 95 13.39 -54.30 -5.25
CA GLY A 95 12.67 -55.54 -4.91
C GLY A 95 12.39 -55.74 -3.43
N LEU A 96 11.44 -54.99 -2.87
CA LEU A 96 10.79 -55.30 -1.58
C LEU A 96 9.28 -55.05 -1.68
N PHE A 97 8.70 -55.53 -2.78
CA PHE A 97 7.29 -55.83 -2.90
C PHE A 97 7.18 -57.24 -3.48
N ALA A 98 7.35 -58.24 -2.62
CA ALA A 98 6.92 -59.62 -2.78
C ALA A 98 6.74 -60.22 -1.39
#